data_AF-A0A952HBQ6-F1
#
_entry.id   AF-A0A952HBQ6-F1
#
_cell.length_a   1.000
_cell.length_b   1.000
_cell.length_c   1.000
_cell.angle_alpha   90.00
_cell.angle_beta   90.00
_cell.angle_gamma   90.00
#
_symmetry.space_group_name_H-M   'P 1'
#
loop_
_entity.id
_entity.type
_entity.pdbx_description
1 polymer ?
#
loop_
_entity_poly.entity_id
_entity_poly.type
_entity_poly.pdbx_seq_one_letter_code
_entity_poly.pdbx_strand_id
1 'polypeptide(L)'
;AVIFLASVPFDWDADVLLAPAAVITLVVFSTAIGLFLSAVNVYLRDAQHLVEIALIILFWASPIVYSYTFVHKLLQGNWLEQLYLANPVTIAILGMQRALWSAGDTATGPMAQVWPPALGLRLLIVFLISLVLLWLAQRVFARLQGNFAQEL
;
A
#
# COMPACT_ATOMS: atom_id res chain seq x y z
N ALA A 1 -19.35 25.98 -14.79
CA ALA A 1 -18.84 24.76 -14.13
C ALA A 1 -17.30 24.67 -14.15
N VAL A 2 -16.61 25.14 -15.20
CA VAL A 2 -15.13 25.02 -15.32
C VAL A 2 -14.34 25.95 -14.39
N ILE A 3 -14.95 27.02 -13.86
CA ILE A 3 -14.25 28.02 -13.03
C ILE A 3 -14.04 27.56 -11.57
N PHE A 4 -14.78 26.53 -11.09
CA PHE A 4 -14.61 26.00 -9.72
C PHE A 4 -13.41 25.07 -9.55
N LEU A 5 -12.75 24.64 -10.63
CA LEU A 5 -11.53 23.83 -10.55
C LEU A 5 -10.26 24.68 -10.36
N ALA A 6 -10.34 26.00 -10.60
CA ALA A 6 -9.18 26.89 -10.60
C ALA A 6 -8.84 27.49 -9.21
N SER A 7 -9.63 27.20 -8.17
CA SER A 7 -9.44 27.77 -6.83
C SER A 7 -9.07 26.75 -5.77
N VAL A 8 -8.72 25.52 -6.14
CA VAL A 8 -8.01 24.65 -5.20
C VAL A 8 -6.57 25.15 -5.21
N PRO A 9 -6.06 25.77 -4.14
CA PRO A 9 -4.65 26.08 -4.05
C PRO A 9 -3.94 24.73 -4.09
N PHE A 10 -3.29 24.42 -5.21
CA PHE A 10 -2.35 23.32 -5.27
C PHE A 10 -1.07 23.85 -4.64
N ASP A 11 -1.07 23.92 -3.30
CA ASP A 11 0.10 24.26 -2.54
C ASP A 11 1.11 23.12 -2.75
N TRP A 12 2.29 23.47 -3.28
CA TRP A 12 3.37 22.53 -3.56
C TRP A 12 4.06 22.10 -2.24
N ASP A 13 3.28 21.55 -1.33
CA ASP A 13 3.79 20.98 -0.09
C ASP A 13 4.54 19.67 -0.38
N ALA A 14 5.49 19.34 0.51
CA ALA A 14 6.26 18.09 0.44
C ALA A 14 5.36 16.83 0.37
N ASP A 15 4.11 16.96 0.81
CA ASP A 15 3.11 15.90 0.81
C ASP A 15 2.69 15.48 -0.62
N VAL A 16 2.84 16.34 -1.63
CA VAL A 16 2.56 15.97 -3.04
C VAL A 16 3.49 14.83 -3.51
N LEU A 17 4.72 14.77 -2.97
CA LEU A 17 5.69 13.72 -3.31
C LEU A 17 5.28 12.34 -2.75
N LEU A 18 4.37 12.30 -1.77
CA LEU A 18 3.88 11.04 -1.20
C LEU A 18 3.08 10.22 -2.23
N ALA A 19 2.40 10.85 -3.19
CA ALA A 19 1.67 10.14 -4.25
C ALA A 19 2.59 9.29 -5.15
N PRO A 20 3.58 9.87 -5.86
CA PRO A 20 4.48 9.07 -6.69
C PRO A 20 5.31 8.09 -5.85
N ALA A 21 5.74 8.48 -4.64
CA ALA A 21 6.44 7.56 -3.74
C ALA A 21 5.58 6.36 -3.33
N ALA A 22 4.29 6.57 -3.05
CA ALA A 22 3.34 5.51 -2.73
C ALA A 22 3.11 4.57 -3.92
N VAL A 23 2.95 5.11 -5.12
CA VAL A 23 2.80 4.30 -6.34
C VAL A 23 4.03 3.45 -6.59
N ILE A 24 5.23 4.05 -6.54
CA ILE A 24 6.49 3.32 -6.71
C ILE A 24 6.63 2.20 -5.68
N THR A 25 6.32 2.51 -4.41
CA THR A 25 6.34 1.52 -3.32
C THR A 25 5.39 0.36 -3.59
N LEU A 26 4.16 0.65 -4.00
CA LEU A 26 3.16 -0.37 -4.31
C LEU A 26 3.59 -1.23 -5.51
N VAL A 27 4.17 -0.63 -6.56
CA VAL A 27 4.68 -1.34 -7.74
C VAL A 27 5.82 -2.29 -7.36
N VAL A 28 6.80 -1.81 -6.59
CA VAL A 28 7.93 -2.64 -6.12
C VAL A 28 7.43 -3.78 -5.25
N PHE A 29 6.55 -3.51 -4.28
CA PHE A 29 5.96 -4.53 -3.43
C PHE A 29 5.17 -5.57 -4.23
N SER A 30 4.29 -5.13 -5.13
CA SER A 30 3.45 -6.01 -5.94
C SER A 30 4.29 -6.86 -6.89
N THR A 31 5.39 -6.33 -7.40
CA THR A 31 6.34 -7.07 -8.23
C THR A 31 7.09 -8.12 -7.41
N ALA A 32 7.51 -7.81 -6.18
CA ALA A 32 8.16 -8.77 -5.29
C ALA A 32 7.24 -9.97 -5.01
N ILE A 33 6.00 -9.69 -4.61
CA ILE A 33 5.00 -10.71 -4.30
C ILE A 33 4.59 -11.48 -5.56
N GLY A 34 4.33 -10.78 -6.68
CA GLY A 34 3.97 -11.40 -7.95
C GLY A 34 5.07 -12.31 -8.51
N LEU A 35 6.34 -11.92 -8.40
CA LEU A 35 7.47 -12.73 -8.83
C LEU A 35 7.60 -14.00 -7.99
N PHE A 36 7.45 -13.88 -6.67
CA PHE A 36 7.45 -15.03 -5.76
C PHE A 36 6.29 -15.98 -6.06
N LEU A 37 5.08 -15.45 -6.15
CA LEU A 37 3.87 -16.24 -6.40
C LEU A 37 3.88 -16.89 -7.79
N SER A 38 4.45 -16.23 -8.80
CA SER A 38 4.64 -16.82 -10.12
C SER A 38 5.51 -18.07 -10.07
N ALA A 39 6.59 -18.06 -9.27
CA ALA A 39 7.42 -19.25 -9.09
C ALA A 39 6.65 -20.37 -8.37
N VAL A 40 5.86 -20.02 -7.34
CA VAL A 40 5.06 -20.99 -6.57
C VAL A 40 3.96 -21.60 -7.43
N ASN A 41 3.31 -20.82 -8.28
CA ASN A 41 2.18 -21.25 -9.11
C ASN A 41 2.55 -22.37 -10.10
N VAL A 42 3.83 -22.47 -10.51
CA VAL A 42 4.31 -23.57 -11.35
C VAL A 42 4.19 -24.92 -10.61
N TYR A 43 4.50 -24.95 -9.31
CA TYR A 43 4.41 -26.16 -8.49
C TYR A 43 3.01 -26.38 -7.91
N LEU A 44 2.32 -25.29 -7.55
CA LEU A 44 1.02 -25.31 -6.89
C LEU A 44 -0.02 -24.59 -7.75
N ARG A 45 -0.78 -25.35 -8.53
CA ARG A 45 -1.82 -24.82 -9.43
C ARG A 45 -2.96 -24.09 -8.69
N ASP A 46 -3.20 -24.45 -7.43
CA ASP A 46 -4.24 -23.83 -6.59
C ASP A 46 -3.83 -22.46 -6.01
N ALA A 47 -2.54 -22.07 -6.15
CA ALA A 47 -2.05 -20.80 -5.64
C ALA A 47 -2.80 -19.60 -6.26
N GLN A 48 -3.20 -19.70 -7.53
CA GLN A 48 -3.97 -18.64 -8.19
C GLN A 48 -5.28 -18.31 -7.46
N HIS A 49 -6.05 -19.33 -7.08
CA HIS A 49 -7.32 -19.13 -6.36
C HIS A 49 -7.10 -18.51 -4.97
N LEU A 50 -6.01 -18.90 -4.28
CA LEU A 50 -5.66 -18.31 -2.99
C LEU A 50 -5.29 -16.83 -3.12
N VAL A 51 -4.60 -16.45 -4.19
CA VAL A 51 -4.23 -15.05 -4.46
C VAL A 51 -5.47 -14.19 -4.70
N GLU A 52 -6.45 -14.68 -5.47
CA GLU A 52 -7.71 -13.98 -5.71
C GLU A 52 -8.44 -13.69 -4.38
N ILE A 53 -8.55 -14.68 -3.50
CA ILE A 53 -9.15 -14.52 -2.17
C ILE A 53 -8.33 -13.55 -1.31
N ALA A 54 -7.00 -13.67 -1.32
CA ALA A 54 -6.11 -12.80 -0.56
C ALA A 54 -6.24 -11.33 -0.99
N LEU A 55 -6.40 -11.05 -2.28
CA LEU A 55 -6.61 -9.69 -2.79
C LEU A 55 -7.93 -9.09 -2.29
N ILE A 56 -9.00 -9.87 -2.24
CA ILE A 56 -10.28 -9.43 -1.66
C ILE A 56 -10.09 -9.09 -0.18
N ILE A 57 -9.42 -9.96 0.58
CA ILE A 57 -9.14 -9.70 2.00
C ILE A 57 -8.29 -8.43 2.17
N LEU A 58 -7.23 -8.26 1.37
CA LEU A 58 -6.35 -7.09 1.43
C LEU A 58 -7.06 -5.77 1.06
N PHE A 59 -8.02 -5.83 0.13
CA PHE A 59 -8.85 -4.69 -0.24
C PHE A 59 -9.66 -4.19 0.98
N TRP A 60 -10.27 -5.09 1.73
CA TRP A 60 -11.03 -4.74 2.95
C TRP A 60 -10.14 -4.45 4.16
N ALA A 61 -8.97 -5.09 4.24
CA ALA A 61 -8.00 -4.88 5.30
C ALA A 61 -7.26 -3.53 5.18
N SER A 62 -7.49 -2.77 4.11
CA SER A 62 -6.90 -1.44 3.91
C SER A 62 -8.01 -0.37 3.80
N PRO A 63 -7.70 0.90 4.09
CA PRO A 63 -8.70 1.97 4.17
C PRO A 63 -9.01 2.52 2.78
N ILE A 64 -9.55 1.65 1.91
CA ILE A 64 -9.96 2.00 0.55
C ILE A 64 -11.39 2.52 0.55
N VAL A 65 -12.30 1.77 1.20
CA VAL A 65 -13.75 2.06 1.22
C VAL A 65 -14.20 2.79 2.49
N TYR A 66 -13.35 2.85 3.51
CA TYR A 66 -13.60 3.54 4.77
C TYR A 66 -12.41 4.43 5.14
N SER A 67 -12.63 5.42 6.00
CA SER A 67 -11.58 6.34 6.44
C SER A 67 -10.72 5.72 7.55
N TYR A 68 -9.42 5.99 7.54
CA TYR A 68 -8.53 5.59 8.65
C TYR A 68 -8.94 6.25 9.98
N THR A 69 -9.55 7.44 9.95
CA THR A 69 -10.15 8.08 11.12
C THR A 69 -11.14 7.18 11.86
N PHE A 70 -11.93 6.38 11.15
CA PHE A 70 -12.84 5.41 11.76
C PHE A 70 -12.07 4.32 12.52
N VAL A 71 -11.01 3.77 11.90
CA VAL A 71 -10.15 2.76 12.52
C VAL A 71 -9.44 3.32 13.76
N HIS A 72 -8.89 4.51 13.66
CA HIS A 72 -8.19 5.17 14.76
C HIS A 72 -9.14 5.46 15.95
N LYS A 73 -10.39 5.87 15.69
CA LYS A 73 -11.40 6.06 16.75
C LYS A 73 -11.74 4.76 17.47
N LEU A 74 -11.76 3.63 16.75
CA LEU A 74 -12.08 2.33 17.31
C LEU A 74 -10.90 1.71 18.09
N LEU A 75 -9.68 1.83 17.56
CA LEU A 75 -8.49 1.16 18.09
C LEU A 75 -7.62 2.05 18.99
N GLN A 76 -7.75 3.38 18.89
CA GLN A 76 -7.12 4.37 19.76
C GLN A 76 -5.59 4.22 19.89
N GLY A 77 -4.91 3.85 18.82
CA GLY A 77 -3.45 3.71 18.78
C GLY A 77 -2.90 2.44 19.40
N ASN A 78 -3.76 1.45 19.70
CA ASN A 78 -3.33 0.18 20.27
C ASN A 78 -2.41 -0.65 19.32
N TRP A 79 -1.95 -1.81 19.79
CA TRP A 79 -1.08 -2.69 19.00
C TRP A 79 -1.77 -3.24 17.73
N LEU A 80 -3.10 -3.40 17.74
CA LEU A 80 -3.87 -3.82 16.56
C LEU A 80 -3.83 -2.74 15.47
N GLU A 81 -3.85 -1.46 15.85
CA GLU A 81 -3.68 -0.35 14.91
C GLU A 81 -2.27 -0.34 14.32
N GLN A 82 -1.24 -0.65 15.10
CA GLN A 82 0.11 -0.77 14.56
C GLN A 82 0.24 -1.95 13.59
N LEU A 83 -0.42 -3.08 13.87
CA LEU A 83 -0.48 -4.20 12.93
C LEU A 83 -1.23 -3.83 11.64
N TYR A 84 -2.32 -3.07 11.77
CA TYR A 84 -3.05 -2.53 10.62
C TYR A 84 -2.18 -1.61 9.75
N LEU A 85 -1.41 -0.72 10.40
CA LEU A 85 -0.46 0.18 9.74
C LEU A 85 0.82 -0.53 9.25
N ALA A 86 1.06 -1.78 9.64
CA ALA A 86 2.17 -2.58 9.12
C ALA A 86 1.88 -3.11 7.71
N ASN A 87 0.62 -3.08 7.25
CA ASN A 87 0.25 -3.46 5.89
C ASN A 87 0.82 -2.46 4.87
N PRO A 88 1.71 -2.90 3.95
CA PRO A 88 2.30 -2.04 2.90
C PRO A 88 1.26 -1.33 2.04
N VAL A 89 0.14 -2.00 1.76
CA VAL A 89 -0.95 -1.48 0.93
C VAL A 89 -1.65 -0.32 1.65
N THR A 90 -1.91 -0.46 2.95
CA THR A 90 -2.50 0.60 3.79
C THR A 90 -1.65 1.86 3.76
N ILE A 91 -0.33 1.74 3.96
CA ILE A 91 0.56 2.90 4.00
C ILE A 91 0.64 3.60 2.64
N ALA A 92 0.66 2.83 1.54
CA ALA A 92 0.64 3.40 0.19
C ALA A 92 -0.67 4.16 -0.09
N ILE A 93 -1.82 3.58 0.28
CA ILE A 93 -3.13 4.25 0.11
C ILE A 93 -3.20 5.53 0.91
N LEU A 94 -2.78 5.52 2.18
CA LEU A 94 -2.80 6.72 3.02
C LEU A 94 -1.85 7.80 2.49
N GLY A 95 -0.68 7.42 1.98
CA GLY A 95 0.26 8.34 1.33
C GLY A 95 -0.35 9.00 0.11
N MET A 96 -1.05 8.23 -0.73
CA MET A 96 -1.75 8.76 -1.91
C MET A 96 -2.94 9.64 -1.54
N GLN A 97 -3.75 9.22 -0.56
CA GLN A 97 -4.89 10.01 -0.08
C GLN A 97 -4.43 11.36 0.46
N ARG A 98 -3.37 11.39 1.28
CA ARG A 98 -2.84 12.64 1.82
C ARG A 98 -2.26 13.56 0.74
N ALA A 99 -1.52 13.00 -0.22
CA ALA A 99 -0.96 13.78 -1.32
C ALA A 99 -2.02 14.40 -2.26
N LEU A 100 -3.10 13.67 -2.53
CA LEU A 100 -4.11 14.07 -3.51
C LEU A 100 -5.28 14.85 -2.88
N TRP A 101 -5.52 14.67 -1.58
CA TRP A 101 -6.62 15.31 -0.86
C TRP A 101 -6.09 16.35 0.15
N SER A 102 -5.63 17.49 -0.35
CA SER A 102 -5.17 18.62 0.48
C SER A 102 -6.25 19.20 1.40
N ALA A 103 -7.52 19.09 1.01
CA ALA A 103 -8.65 19.47 1.85
C ALA A 103 -8.81 18.57 3.10
N GLY A 104 -8.19 17.38 3.14
CA GLY A 104 -8.18 16.51 4.32
C GLY A 104 -7.34 17.07 5.47
N ASP A 105 -6.26 17.81 5.16
CA ASP A 105 -5.37 18.43 6.16
C ASP A 105 -5.90 19.77 6.68
N THR A 106 -6.68 20.49 5.87
CA THR A 106 -7.23 21.81 6.20
C THR A 106 -8.65 21.75 6.77
N ALA A 107 -9.31 20.59 6.71
CA ALA A 107 -10.65 20.40 7.26
C ALA A 107 -10.66 20.45 8.79
N THR A 108 -11.51 21.32 9.35
CA THR A 108 -11.75 21.43 10.79
C THR A 108 -13.09 20.83 11.19
N GLY A 109 -13.20 20.31 12.43
CA GLY A 109 -14.46 19.79 12.97
C GLY A 109 -14.72 18.31 12.62
N PRO A 110 -15.98 17.87 12.44
CA PRO A 110 -16.32 16.46 12.21
C PRO A 110 -15.73 15.85 10.93
N MET A 111 -15.29 16.71 10.00
CA MET A 111 -14.71 16.36 8.70
C MET A 111 -13.17 16.26 8.75
N ALA A 112 -12.53 16.54 9.90
CA ALA A 112 -11.08 16.45 10.04
C ALA A 112 -10.60 15.00 9.90
N GLN A 113 -9.68 14.77 8.98
CA GLN A 113 -9.07 13.47 8.75
C GLN A 113 -7.89 13.28 9.74
N VAL A 114 -7.87 12.15 10.44
CA VAL A 114 -6.72 11.74 11.24
C VAL A 114 -5.71 11.07 10.32
N TRP A 115 -4.43 11.38 10.47
CA TRP A 115 -3.34 10.73 9.76
C TRP A 115 -2.43 9.99 10.72
N PRO A 116 -1.86 8.84 10.33
CA PRO A 116 -0.91 8.13 11.16
C PRO A 116 0.36 8.98 11.35
N PRO A 117 0.99 8.93 12.54
CA PRO A 117 2.20 9.67 12.81
C PRO A 117 3.34 9.20 11.91
N ALA A 118 4.12 10.16 11.41
CA ALA A 118 5.29 9.93 10.55
C ALA A 118 4.99 9.10 9.29
N LEU A 119 3.86 9.37 8.61
CA LEU A 119 3.45 8.66 7.40
C LEU A 119 4.56 8.57 6.32
N GLY A 120 5.28 9.67 6.07
CA GLY A 120 6.40 9.67 5.12
C GLY A 120 7.55 8.72 5.52
N LEU A 121 7.91 8.67 6.81
CA LEU A 121 8.91 7.74 7.33
C LEU A 121 8.42 6.29 7.21
N ARG A 122 7.14 6.03 7.55
CA ARG A 122 6.54 4.69 7.41
C ARG A 122 6.56 4.24 5.95
N LEU A 123 6.21 5.15 5.02
CA LEU A 123 6.26 4.86 3.59
C LEU A 123 7.68 4.54 3.12
N LEU A 124 8.68 5.30 3.57
CA LEU A 124 10.08 5.02 3.28
C LEU A 124 10.52 3.64 3.82
N ILE A 125 10.15 3.30 5.06
CA ILE A 125 10.45 2.00 5.65
C ILE A 125 9.80 0.87 4.82
N VAL A 126 8.53 1.02 4.44
CA VAL A 126 7.82 0.05 3.60
C VAL A 126 8.48 -0.09 2.24
N PHE A 127 8.92 1.01 1.63
CA PHE A 127 9.67 0.98 0.38
C PHE A 127 10.96 0.18 0.49
N LEU A 128 11.77 0.43 1.54
CA LEU A 128 13.01 -0.31 1.78
C LEU A 128 12.76 -1.80 2.03
N ILE A 129 11.72 -2.15 2.80
CA ILE A 129 11.32 -3.54 3.02
C ILE A 129 10.91 -4.19 1.70
N SER A 130 10.17 -3.46 0.85
CA SER A 130 9.71 -3.96 -0.45
C SER A 130 10.88 -4.23 -1.40
N LEU A 131 11.95 -3.42 -1.36
CA LEU A 131 13.18 -3.69 -2.11
C LEU A 131 13.89 -4.96 -1.63
N VAL A 132 13.97 -5.17 -0.31
CA VAL A 132 14.54 -6.39 0.26
C VAL A 132 13.72 -7.61 -0.15
N LEU A 133 12.39 -7.52 -0.09
CA LEU A 133 11.48 -8.58 -0.55
C LEU A 133 11.65 -8.86 -2.04
N LEU A 134 11.76 -7.83 -2.88
CA LEU A 134 11.98 -8.00 -4.32
C LEU A 134 13.29 -8.73 -4.60
N TRP A 135 14.37 -8.35 -3.90
CA TRP A 135 15.65 -9.02 -4.00
C TRP A 135 15.56 -10.50 -3.58
N LEU A 136 14.88 -10.80 -2.48
CA LEU A 136 14.64 -12.18 -2.03
C LEU A 136 13.80 -12.97 -3.03
N ALA A 137 12.70 -12.41 -3.50
CA ALA A 137 11.83 -13.04 -4.49
C ALA A 137 12.58 -13.37 -5.78
N GLN A 138 13.42 -12.44 -6.25
CA GLN A 138 14.27 -12.64 -7.43
C GLN A 138 15.29 -13.78 -7.22
N ARG A 139 15.88 -13.90 -6.03
CA ARG A 139 16.77 -15.02 -5.69
C ARG A 139 16.04 -16.36 -5.66
N VAL A 140 14.84 -16.39 -5.08
CA VAL A 140 14.02 -17.61 -5.03
C VAL A 140 13.59 -18.03 -6.43
N PHE A 141 13.06 -17.10 -7.22
CA PHE A 141 12.68 -17.36 -8.61
C PHE A 141 13.86 -17.89 -9.43
N ALA A 142 15.03 -17.26 -9.31
CA ALA A 142 16.22 -17.68 -10.04
C ALA A 142 16.74 -19.08 -9.65
N ARG A 143 16.45 -19.56 -8.43
CA ARG A 143 16.76 -20.92 -8.00
C ARG A 143 15.74 -21.93 -8.54
N LEU A 144 14.46 -21.57 -8.55
CA LEU A 144 13.37 -22.48 -8.97
C LEU A 144 13.26 -22.62 -10.49
N GLN A 145 13.67 -21.61 -11.26
CA GLN A 145 13.52 -21.61 -12.72
C GLN A 145 14.16 -22.81 -13.43
N GLY A 146 15.23 -23.39 -12.87
CA GLY A 146 15.90 -24.57 -13.45
C GLY A 146 15.03 -25.82 -13.42
N ASN A 147 14.10 -25.91 -12.46
CA ASN A 147 13.23 -27.06 -12.26
C ASN A 147 11.84 -26.88 -12.92
N PHE A 148 11.51 -25.70 -13.45
CA PHE A 148 10.20 -25.45 -14.08
C PHE A 148 9.94 -26.38 -15.26
N ALA A 149 10.97 -26.72 -16.04
CA ALA A 149 10.83 -27.61 -17.20
C ALA A 149 10.43 -29.05 -16.82
N GLN A 150 10.56 -29.44 -15.55
CA GLN A 150 10.20 -30.79 -15.08
C GLN A 150 8.76 -30.86 -14.54
N GLU A 151 8.16 -29.73 -14.17
CA GLU A 151 6.87 -29.64 -13.47
C GLU A 151 5.73 -29.09 -14.36
N LEU A 152 6.09 -28.66 -15.59
CA LEU A 152 5.16 -28.28 -16.67
C LEU A 152 4.60 -29.54 -17.36
#